data_AF-A0A8C9VSL6-F1
#
_entry.id   AF-A0A8C9VSL6-F1
#
_cell.length_a   1.000
_cell.length_b   1.000
_cell.length_c   1.000
_cell.angle_alpha   90.00
_cell.angle_beta   90.00
_cell.angle_gamma   90.00
#
_symmetry.space_group_name_H-M   'P 1'
#
loop_
_entity.id
_entity.type
_entity.pdbx_description
1 polymer ?
#
loop_
_entity_poly.entity_id
_entity_poly.type
_entity_poly.pdbx_seq_one_letter_code
_entity_poly.pdbx_strand_id
1 'polypeptide(L)'
;MTEIQIINSTVLFRPFMLPNLVPPKIPDGEKVDFDDIHRKRMEKDLNELQALIESHFENRKKEEEELISLKERIEKRRSERAEQHRIRSEREKERQKRVEEERARKEEEEAKKKAEDDAKKKKTLTSLHFGGYMQRTDRRSGKKQTEREKKKKILSDRRKPLNIDHASPLSHREKANEMWKWMHQLEAEKFELQYKFARQKYEINVLRNRVSDHQKT
;
A
#
# COMPACT_ATOMS: atom_id res chain seq x y z
N MET A 1 -5.65 -41.83 -36.94
CA MET A 1 -6.94 -42.00 -36.23
C MET A 1 -6.91 -41.02 -35.08
N THR A 2 -7.41 -39.79 -35.21
CA THR A 2 -8.84 -39.47 -35.29
C THR A 2 -9.03 -38.13 -36.01
N GLU A 3 -9.85 -38.10 -37.05
CA GLU A 3 -10.23 -36.89 -37.78
C GLU A 3 -11.33 -36.13 -37.03
N ILE A 4 -11.16 -34.81 -36.96
CA ILE A 4 -12.10 -33.84 -36.40
C ILE A 4 -13.21 -33.62 -37.44
N GLN A 5 -14.42 -34.06 -37.12
CA GLN A 5 -15.61 -33.77 -37.93
C GLN A 5 -16.05 -32.32 -37.73
N ILE A 6 -15.99 -31.55 -38.83
CA ILE A 6 -16.59 -30.22 -38.96
C ILE A 6 -18.09 -30.43 -39.19
N ILE A 7 -18.93 -30.04 -38.22
CA ILE A 7 -20.38 -30.06 -38.35
C ILE A 7 -20.82 -28.77 -39.05
N ASN A 8 -21.12 -28.87 -40.35
CA ASN A 8 -21.84 -27.86 -41.12
C ASN A 8 -23.31 -27.83 -40.65
N SER A 9 -23.71 -26.81 -39.89
CA SER A 9 -25.11 -26.54 -39.58
C SER A 9 -25.72 -25.64 -40.65
N THR A 10 -26.31 -26.25 -41.68
CA THR A 10 -27.24 -25.61 -42.60
C THR A 10 -28.52 -25.23 -41.85
N VAL A 11 -28.66 -23.96 -41.50
CA VAL A 11 -29.91 -23.40 -40.95
C VAL A 11 -30.95 -23.35 -42.07
N LEU A 12 -31.89 -24.31 -42.04
CA LEU A 12 -33.09 -24.32 -42.87
C LEU A 12 -33.96 -23.10 -42.52
N PHE A 13 -33.96 -22.12 -43.41
CA PHE A 13 -34.88 -20.98 -43.38
C PHE A 13 -36.31 -21.48 -43.66
N ARG A 14 -37.09 -21.73 -42.59
CA ARG A 14 -38.53 -22.00 -42.71
C ARG A 14 -39.25 -20.69 -43.07
N PRO A 15 -40.06 -20.63 -44.15
CA PRO A 15 -40.88 -19.47 -44.41
C PRO A 15 -42.02 -19.42 -43.37
N PHE A 16 -42.08 -18.32 -42.62
CA PHE A 16 -43.18 -17.99 -41.73
C PHE A 16 -44.43 -17.73 -42.60
N MET A 17 -45.29 -18.73 -42.73
CA MET A 17 -46.61 -18.60 -43.36
C MET A 17 -47.48 -17.72 -42.46
N LEU A 18 -47.71 -16.47 -42.87
CA LEU A 18 -48.73 -15.60 -42.28
C LEU A 18 -50.11 -16.26 -42.50
N PRO A 19 -50.93 -16.46 -41.46
CA PRO A 19 -52.29 -16.95 -41.65
C PRO A 19 -53.10 -15.90 -42.42
N ASN A 20 -53.95 -16.36 -43.34
CA ASN A 20 -54.89 -15.55 -44.12
C ASN A 20 -55.61 -14.53 -43.21
N LEU A 21 -55.38 -13.23 -43.43
CA LEU A 21 -56.19 -12.16 -42.85
C LEU A 21 -57.56 -12.18 -43.52
N VAL A 22 -58.49 -12.95 -42.97
CA VAL A 22 -59.91 -12.77 -43.21
C VAL A 22 -60.29 -11.43 -42.56
N PRO A 23 -60.89 -10.47 -43.29
CA PRO A 23 -61.39 -9.24 -42.69
C PRO A 23 -62.38 -9.58 -41.58
N PRO A 24 -62.18 -9.13 -40.33
CA PRO A 24 -63.12 -9.42 -39.27
C PRO A 24 -64.48 -8.83 -39.66
N LYS A 25 -65.49 -9.70 -39.77
CA LYS A 25 -66.88 -9.29 -39.94
C LYS A 25 -67.24 -8.36 -38.79
N ILE A 26 -67.57 -7.11 -39.12
CA ILE A 26 -68.11 -6.14 -38.18
C ILE A 26 -69.45 -6.69 -37.68
N PRO A 27 -69.64 -6.95 -36.38
CA PRO A 27 -70.94 -7.32 -35.85
C PRO A 27 -71.91 -6.16 -36.06
N ASP A 28 -73.03 -6.45 -36.72
CA ASP A 28 -74.14 -5.52 -36.88
C ASP A 28 -74.66 -5.07 -35.51
N GLY A 29 -74.55 -3.77 -35.23
CA GLY A 29 -75.57 -3.06 -34.46
C GLY A 29 -75.59 -3.19 -32.95
N GLU A 30 -74.45 -3.37 -32.27
CA GLU A 30 -74.37 -3.00 -30.84
C GLU A 30 -73.94 -1.53 -30.76
N LYS A 31 -74.80 -0.67 -30.21
CA LYS A 31 -74.48 0.75 -29.98
C LYS A 31 -73.15 0.83 -29.23
N VAL A 32 -72.10 1.27 -29.92
CA VAL A 32 -70.80 1.52 -29.30
C VAL A 32 -71.00 2.61 -28.25
N ASP A 33 -71.08 2.20 -26.99
CA ASP A 33 -71.21 3.12 -25.87
C ASP A 33 -69.85 3.82 -25.68
N PHE A 34 -69.74 5.04 -26.19
CA PHE A 34 -68.53 5.85 -26.08
C PHE A 34 -68.18 6.14 -24.61
N ASP A 35 -69.17 6.17 -23.72
CA ASP A 35 -68.93 6.32 -22.28
C ASP A 35 -68.32 5.04 -21.70
N ASP A 36 -68.69 3.85 -22.22
CA ASP A 36 -68.08 2.57 -21.82
C ASP A 36 -66.63 2.45 -22.25
N ILE A 37 -66.31 2.90 -23.48
CA ILE A 37 -64.92 2.96 -23.96
C ILE A 37 -64.10 3.93 -23.10
N HIS A 38 -64.66 5.09 -22.75
CA HIS A 38 -63.96 6.05 -21.91
C HIS A 38 -63.74 5.53 -20.49
N ARG A 39 -64.75 4.90 -19.87
CA ARG A 39 -64.62 4.24 -18.55
C ARG A 39 -63.55 3.14 -18.58
N LYS A 40 -63.58 2.25 -19.57
CA LYS A 40 -62.59 1.17 -19.71
C LYS A 40 -61.17 1.69 -19.93
N ARG A 41 -61.02 2.81 -20.65
CA ARG A 41 -59.72 3.47 -20.80
C ARG A 41 -59.23 4.02 -19.46
N MET A 42 -60.07 4.76 -18.74
CA MET A 42 -59.72 5.30 -17.43
C MET A 42 -59.38 4.21 -16.42
N GLU A 43 -60.15 3.11 -16.39
CA GLU A 43 -59.89 1.96 -15.52
C GLU A 43 -58.57 1.26 -15.87
N LYS A 44 -58.28 1.08 -17.17
CA LYS A 44 -57.00 0.55 -17.63
C LYS A 44 -55.83 1.45 -17.22
N ASP A 45 -55.93 2.75 -17.47
CA ASP A 45 -54.87 3.73 -17.16
C ASP A 45 -54.61 3.80 -15.65
N LEU A 46 -55.67 3.71 -14.82
CA LEU A 46 -55.55 3.65 -13.36
C LEU A 46 -54.87 2.35 -12.89
N ASN A 47 -55.25 1.20 -13.46
CA ASN A 47 -54.64 -0.09 -13.14
C ASN A 47 -53.17 -0.15 -13.57
N GLU A 48 -52.85 0.37 -14.77
CA GLU A 48 -51.47 0.46 -15.25
C GLU A 48 -50.63 1.39 -14.36
N LEU A 49 -51.18 2.55 -13.97
CA LEU A 49 -50.51 3.47 -13.07
C LEU A 49 -50.26 2.83 -11.71
N GLN A 50 -51.22 2.11 -11.14
CA GLN A 50 -51.05 1.41 -9.87
C GLN A 50 -49.99 0.31 -9.98
N ALA A 51 -50.00 -0.48 -11.06
CA ALA A 51 -48.99 -1.51 -11.30
C ALA A 51 -47.57 -0.93 -11.47
N LEU A 52 -47.44 0.21 -12.17
CA LEU A 52 -46.18 0.95 -12.31
C LEU A 52 -45.66 1.46 -10.97
N ILE A 53 -46.53 2.02 -10.14
CA ILE A 53 -46.20 2.50 -8.79
C ILE A 53 -45.71 1.33 -7.93
N GLU A 54 -46.47 0.24 -7.85
CA GLU A 54 -46.11 -0.94 -7.07
C GLU A 54 -44.80 -1.57 -7.56
N SER A 55 -44.63 -1.72 -8.87
CA SER A 55 -43.41 -2.26 -9.46
C SER A 55 -42.19 -1.38 -9.14
N HIS A 56 -42.32 -0.07 -9.22
CA HIS A 56 -41.22 0.84 -8.90
C HIS A 56 -40.79 0.73 -7.44
N PHE A 57 -41.74 0.70 -6.50
CA PHE A 57 -41.42 0.58 -5.07
C PHE A 57 -40.83 -0.79 -4.73
N GLU A 58 -41.40 -1.88 -5.24
CA GLU A 58 -40.88 -3.22 -5.00
C GLU A 58 -39.48 -3.42 -5.59
N ASN A 59 -39.24 -2.92 -6.81
CA ASN A 59 -37.91 -3.00 -7.43
C ASN A 59 -36.89 -2.21 -6.62
N ARG A 60 -37.20 -0.96 -6.26
CA ARG A 60 -36.30 -0.15 -5.43
C ARG A 60 -36.02 -0.78 -4.08
N LYS A 61 -37.04 -1.32 -3.41
CA LYS A 61 -36.88 -1.96 -2.11
C LYS A 61 -35.94 -3.17 -2.21
N LYS A 62 -36.14 -4.03 -3.21
CA LYS A 62 -35.27 -5.19 -3.46
C LYS A 62 -33.84 -4.78 -3.77
N GLU A 63 -33.65 -3.80 -4.65
CA GLU A 63 -32.31 -3.27 -4.98
C GLU A 63 -31.62 -2.66 -3.75
N GLU A 64 -32.36 -1.92 -2.92
CA GLU A 64 -31.82 -1.33 -1.69
C GLU A 64 -31.42 -2.41 -0.67
N GLU A 65 -32.25 -3.44 -0.46
CA GLU A 65 -31.94 -4.58 0.41
C GLU A 65 -30.71 -5.35 -0.08
N GLU A 66 -30.60 -5.61 -1.39
CA GLU A 66 -29.42 -6.25 -1.99
C GLU A 66 -28.16 -5.41 -1.82
N LEU A 67 -28.27 -4.09 -2.03
CA LEU A 67 -27.16 -3.16 -1.88
C LEU A 67 -26.69 -3.07 -0.42
N ILE A 68 -27.62 -3.04 0.53
CA ILE A 68 -27.33 -3.07 1.97
C ILE A 68 -26.62 -4.38 2.32
N SER A 69 -27.16 -5.53 1.92
CA SER A 69 -26.54 -6.84 2.16
C SER A 69 -25.13 -6.95 1.56
N LEU A 70 -24.91 -6.40 0.37
CA LEU A 70 -23.59 -6.36 -0.25
C LEU A 70 -22.62 -5.45 0.52
N LYS A 71 -23.07 -4.26 0.93
CA LYS A 71 -22.27 -3.33 1.74
C LYS A 71 -21.87 -3.96 3.07
N GLU A 72 -22.79 -4.61 3.78
CA GLU A 72 -22.51 -5.31 5.03
C GLU A 72 -21.46 -6.42 4.85
N ARG A 73 -21.57 -7.23 3.79
CA ARG A 73 -20.56 -8.26 3.48
C ARG A 73 -19.19 -7.69 3.14
N ILE A 74 -19.13 -6.53 2.47
CA ILE A 74 -17.88 -5.83 2.17
C ILE A 74 -17.28 -5.27 3.47
N GLU A 75 -18.10 -4.66 4.31
CA GLU A 75 -17.67 -4.05 5.56
C GLU A 75 -17.14 -5.12 6.53
N LYS A 76 -17.85 -6.25 6.65
CA LYS A 76 -17.37 -7.41 7.40
C LYS A 76 -16.01 -7.91 6.90
N ARG A 77 -15.82 -8.03 5.59
CA ARG A 77 -14.52 -8.43 5.01
C ARG A 77 -13.42 -7.37 5.20
N ARG A 78 -13.78 -6.09 5.35
CA ARG A 78 -12.82 -5.02 5.67
C ARG A 78 -12.41 -5.10 7.14
N SER A 79 -13.37 -5.26 8.05
CA SER A 79 -13.09 -5.39 9.48
C SER A 79 -12.28 -6.65 9.80
N GLU A 80 -12.59 -7.79 9.17
CA GLU A 80 -11.81 -9.03 9.30
C GLU A 80 -10.36 -8.84 8.84
N ARG A 81 -10.12 -8.17 7.70
CA ARG A 81 -8.76 -7.87 7.23
C ARG A 81 -8.02 -6.92 8.16
N ALA A 82 -8.71 -5.89 8.67
CA ALA A 82 -8.14 -4.96 9.64
C ALA A 82 -7.72 -5.69 10.92
N GLU A 83 -8.56 -6.60 11.42
CA GLU A 83 -8.28 -7.41 12.60
C GLU A 83 -7.12 -8.38 12.37
N GLN A 84 -7.07 -9.05 11.22
CA GLN A 84 -5.92 -9.90 10.85
C GLN A 84 -4.62 -9.10 10.79
N HIS A 85 -4.66 -7.87 10.30
CA HIS A 85 -3.50 -6.97 10.30
C HIS A 85 -3.09 -6.58 11.73
N ARG A 86 -4.06 -6.27 12.60
CA ARG A 86 -3.83 -5.95 14.01
C ARG A 86 -3.15 -7.11 14.74
N ILE A 87 -3.70 -8.32 14.61
CA ILE A 87 -3.13 -9.55 15.21
C ILE A 87 -1.71 -9.81 14.70
N ARG A 88 -1.48 -9.66 13.39
CA ARG A 88 -0.12 -9.81 12.82
C ARG A 88 0.87 -8.79 13.38
N SER A 89 0.45 -7.52 13.45
CA SER A 89 1.27 -6.45 14.01
C SER A 89 1.58 -6.68 15.50
N GLU A 90 0.61 -7.16 16.27
CA GLU A 90 0.77 -7.44 17.70
C GLU A 90 1.71 -8.63 17.95
N ARG A 91 1.54 -9.72 17.19
CA ARG A 91 2.45 -10.87 17.24
C ARG A 91 3.89 -10.49 16.88
N GLU A 92 4.08 -9.66 15.86
CA GLU A 92 5.43 -9.22 15.49
C GLU A 92 6.04 -8.31 16.56
N LYS A 93 5.24 -7.41 17.14
CA LYS A 93 5.67 -6.57 18.28
C LYS A 93 6.05 -7.41 19.50
N GLU A 94 5.30 -8.47 19.80
CA GLU A 94 5.60 -9.39 20.90
C GLU A 94 6.91 -10.16 20.63
N ARG A 95 7.12 -10.67 19.41
CA ARG A 95 8.37 -11.33 19.03
C ARG A 95 9.57 -10.40 19.17
N GLN A 96 9.43 -9.16 18.68
CA GLN A 96 10.46 -8.14 18.80
C GLN A 96 10.77 -7.83 20.27
N LYS A 97 9.72 -7.68 21.11
CA LYS A 97 9.87 -7.46 22.55
C LYS A 97 10.59 -8.62 23.24
N ARG A 98 10.27 -9.88 22.92
CA ARG A 98 10.94 -11.07 23.49
C ARG A 98 12.43 -11.10 23.14
N VAL A 99 12.78 -10.79 21.89
CA VAL A 99 14.18 -10.73 21.45
C VAL A 99 14.93 -9.59 22.14
N GLU A 100 14.29 -8.43 22.32
CA GLU A 100 14.86 -7.31 23.04
C GLU A 100 15.04 -7.61 24.53
N GLU A 101 14.09 -8.30 25.17
CA GLU A 101 14.15 -8.71 26.57
C GLU A 101 15.22 -9.79 26.82
N GLU A 102 15.31 -10.80 25.95
CA GLU A 102 16.37 -11.81 26.02
C GLU A 102 17.76 -11.19 25.82
N ARG A 103 17.87 -10.24 24.88
CA ARG A 103 19.09 -9.49 24.66
C ARG A 103 19.44 -8.59 25.83
N ALA A 104 18.46 -7.90 26.42
CA ALA A 104 18.67 -7.07 27.60
C ALA A 104 19.12 -7.90 28.80
N ARG A 105 18.51 -9.07 29.02
CA ARG A 105 18.93 -10.01 30.07
C ARG A 105 20.35 -10.53 29.86
N LYS A 106 20.72 -10.87 28.62
CA LYS A 106 22.08 -11.29 28.28
C LYS A 106 23.09 -10.17 28.45
N GLU A 107 22.73 -8.94 28.08
CA GLU A 107 23.56 -7.74 28.27
C GLU A 107 23.70 -7.41 29.77
N GLU A 108 22.68 -7.65 30.60
CA GLU A 108 22.72 -7.49 32.06
C GLU A 108 23.59 -8.56 32.76
N GLU A 109 23.46 -9.83 32.37
CA GLU A 109 24.30 -10.92 32.88
C GLU A 109 25.78 -10.74 32.46
N GLU A 110 26.05 -10.29 31.23
CA GLU A 110 27.40 -9.99 30.75
C GLU A 110 27.99 -8.74 31.44
N ALA A 111 27.18 -7.70 31.69
CA ALA A 111 27.60 -6.53 32.45
C ALA A 111 27.92 -6.87 33.91
N LYS A 112 27.12 -7.72 34.56
CA LYS A 112 27.37 -8.17 35.93
C LYS A 112 28.64 -9.01 36.03
N LYS A 113 28.83 -9.97 35.09
CA LYS A 113 30.06 -10.78 35.01
C LYS A 113 31.29 -9.92 34.74
N LYS A 114 31.19 -8.93 33.84
CA LYS A 114 32.28 -7.98 33.56
C LYS A 114 32.60 -7.13 34.79
N ALA A 115 31.60 -6.66 35.53
CA ALA A 115 31.82 -5.91 36.78
C ALA A 115 32.49 -6.77 37.87
N GLU A 116 32.12 -8.04 38.00
CA GLU A 116 32.79 -8.96 38.93
C GLU A 116 34.22 -9.30 38.51
N ASP A 117 34.46 -9.51 37.21
CA ASP A 117 35.79 -9.76 36.67
C ASP A 117 36.69 -8.51 36.76
N ASP A 118 36.16 -7.31 36.53
CA ASP A 118 36.90 -6.05 36.70
C ASP A 118 37.13 -5.73 38.18
N ALA A 119 36.23 -6.09 39.09
CA ALA A 119 36.46 -6.00 40.53
C ALA A 119 37.56 -6.98 40.98
N LYS A 120 37.55 -8.22 40.47
CA LYS A 120 38.62 -9.21 40.72
C LYS A 120 39.95 -8.78 40.10
N LYS A 121 39.94 -8.26 38.88
CA LYS A 121 41.11 -7.69 38.20
C LYS A 121 41.63 -6.44 38.89
N LYS A 122 40.78 -5.54 39.38
CA LYS A 122 41.22 -4.37 40.16
C LYS A 122 41.86 -4.79 41.48
N LYS A 123 41.38 -5.87 42.10
CA LYS A 123 42.02 -6.48 43.28
C LYS A 123 43.38 -7.11 42.97
N THR A 124 43.60 -7.64 41.76
CA THR A 124 44.88 -8.25 41.35
C THR A 124 45.83 -7.31 40.59
N LEU A 125 45.32 -6.23 39.99
CA LEU A 125 46.04 -5.28 39.12
C LEU A 125 46.39 -3.97 39.83
N THR A 126 46.30 -3.91 41.15
CA THR A 126 46.98 -2.88 41.95
C THR A 126 48.51 -2.93 41.85
N SER A 127 49.08 -3.86 41.06
CA SER A 127 50.54 -4.02 40.94
C SER A 127 51.17 -3.61 39.60
N LEU A 128 50.49 -3.43 38.46
CA LEU A 128 51.21 -3.10 37.21
C LEU A 128 50.43 -2.21 36.24
N HIS A 129 51.14 -1.17 35.78
CA HIS A 129 50.81 -0.20 34.74
C HIS A 129 50.46 -0.90 33.40
N PHE A 130 49.18 -1.22 33.18
CA PHE A 130 48.66 -1.70 31.89
C PHE A 130 47.59 -0.73 31.33
N GLY A 131 48.02 0.50 31.05
CA GLY A 131 47.13 1.65 30.80
C GLY A 131 46.58 1.84 29.38
N GLY A 132 46.93 1.02 28.39
CA GLY A 132 46.56 1.30 26.98
C GLY A 132 45.37 0.51 26.43
N TYR A 133 45.20 -0.74 26.85
CA TYR A 133 44.27 -1.67 26.20
C TYR A 133 42.87 -1.66 26.84
N MET A 134 42.80 -1.47 28.17
CA MET A 134 41.53 -1.50 28.92
C MET A 134 40.66 -0.25 28.68
N GLN A 135 41.23 0.87 28.25
CA GLN A 135 40.46 2.09 27.96
C GLN A 135 39.58 1.98 26.71
N ARG A 136 39.88 1.02 25.80
CA ARG A 136 39.08 0.77 24.59
C ARG A 136 37.90 -0.16 24.83
N THR A 137 37.99 -1.04 25.82
CA THR A 137 36.94 -2.03 26.15
C THR A 137 35.81 -1.45 26.99
N ASP A 138 36.06 -0.38 27.75
CA ASP A 138 35.02 0.25 28.59
C ASP A 138 34.08 1.22 27.85
N ARG A 139 34.50 1.76 26.69
CA ARG A 139 33.63 2.62 25.86
C ARG A 139 32.67 1.85 24.93
N ARG A 140 32.62 0.52 25.05
CA ARG A 140 31.81 -0.40 24.22
C ARG A 140 30.61 -1.03 24.94
N SER A 141 30.18 -0.50 26.08
CA SER A 141 28.86 -0.83 26.61
C SER A 141 27.80 -0.05 25.82
N GLY A 142 26.93 -0.78 25.11
CA GLY A 142 26.02 -0.28 24.09
C GLY A 142 26.59 -0.43 22.69
N LYS A 143 25.99 -1.31 21.87
CA LYS A 143 26.33 -1.51 20.45
C LYS A 143 25.98 -0.24 19.67
N LYS A 144 26.86 0.78 19.74
CA LYS A 144 26.71 2.03 18.99
C LYS A 144 26.52 1.68 17.53
N GLN A 145 25.41 2.14 16.96
CA GLN A 145 25.06 1.91 15.56
C GLN A 145 26.26 2.29 14.69
N THR A 146 26.70 1.36 13.84
CA THR A 146 27.87 1.59 13.01
C THR A 146 27.58 2.69 11.99
N GLU A 147 28.61 3.45 11.57
CA GLU A 147 28.43 4.46 10.51
C GLU A 147 27.87 3.86 9.21
N ARG A 148 28.17 2.57 8.95
CA ARG A 148 27.57 1.80 7.86
C ARG A 148 26.06 1.63 8.02
N GLU A 149 25.60 1.26 9.21
CA GLU A 149 24.17 1.12 9.52
C GLU A 149 23.44 2.46 9.47
N LYS A 150 24.05 3.54 10.00
CA LYS A 150 23.48 4.90 9.91
C LYS A 150 23.33 5.33 8.46
N LYS A 151 24.39 5.17 7.65
CA LYS A 151 24.34 5.47 6.21
C LYS A 151 23.24 4.66 5.51
N LYS A 152 23.14 3.35 5.80
CA LYS A 152 22.11 2.49 5.21
C LYS A 152 20.71 2.95 5.60
N LYS A 153 20.49 3.30 6.87
CA LYS A 153 19.22 3.83 7.37
C LYS A 153 18.85 5.13 6.65
N ILE A 154 19.75 6.12 6.63
CA ILE A 154 19.51 7.42 5.99
C ILE A 154 19.19 7.26 4.50
N LEU A 155 19.92 6.41 3.77
CA LEU A 155 19.65 6.17 2.35
C LEU A 155 18.32 5.44 2.12
N SER A 156 17.95 4.53 3.01
CA SER A 156 16.65 3.86 2.98
C SER A 156 15.52 4.85 3.22
N ASP A 157 15.65 5.73 4.23
CA ASP A 157 14.66 6.74 4.59
C ASP A 157 14.45 7.75 3.44
N ARG A 158 15.51 8.07 2.68
CA ARG A 158 15.44 8.93 1.48
C ARG A 158 14.86 8.25 0.25
N ARG A 159 14.84 6.91 0.19
CA ARG A 159 14.40 6.16 -0.98
C ARG A 159 12.87 6.08 -1.00
N LYS A 160 12.25 6.82 -1.94
CA LYS A 160 10.82 6.71 -2.20
C LYS A 160 10.54 5.47 -3.08
N PRO A 161 9.62 4.57 -2.68
CA PRO A 161 9.23 3.45 -3.54
C PRO A 161 8.55 3.97 -4.80
N LEU A 162 8.83 3.32 -5.93
CA LEU A 162 8.24 3.66 -7.23
C LEU A 162 7.12 2.66 -7.51
N ASN A 163 5.90 3.15 -7.77
CA ASN A 163 4.80 2.33 -8.25
C ASN A 163 4.58 2.63 -9.74
N ILE A 164 4.75 1.62 -10.61
CA ILE A 164 4.69 1.77 -12.07
C ILE A 164 3.62 0.90 -12.73
N ASP A 165 3.06 -0.08 -12.02
CA ASP A 165 2.30 -1.18 -12.62
C ASP A 165 0.88 -0.78 -13.06
N HIS A 166 0.32 0.28 -12.47
CA HIS A 166 -1.07 0.70 -12.69
C HIS A 166 -1.21 2.21 -12.93
N ALA A 167 -0.22 2.84 -13.56
CA ALA A 167 -0.26 4.27 -13.87
C ALA A 167 -0.68 4.53 -15.33
N SER A 168 -1.28 5.71 -15.59
CA SER A 168 -1.61 6.15 -16.94
C SER A 168 -0.35 6.68 -17.66
N PRO A 169 -0.30 6.67 -19.01
CA PRO A 169 0.86 7.17 -19.76
C PRO A 169 1.23 8.62 -19.44
N LEU A 170 0.24 9.47 -19.12
CA LEU A 170 0.48 10.84 -18.67
C LEU A 170 1.16 10.87 -17.29
N SER A 171 0.67 10.06 -16.35
CA SER A 171 1.26 9.92 -15.02
C SER A 171 2.71 9.41 -15.07
N HIS A 172 3.03 8.47 -15.99
CA HIS A 172 4.41 8.03 -16.19
C HIS A 172 5.34 9.16 -16.66
N ARG A 173 4.88 10.05 -17.56
CA ARG A 173 5.65 11.20 -18.02
C ARG A 173 5.90 12.22 -16.91
N GLU A 174 4.88 12.51 -16.10
CA GLU A 174 5.02 13.38 -14.94
C GLU A 174 6.00 12.79 -13.93
N LYS A 175 5.91 11.48 -13.67
CA LYS A 175 6.81 10.80 -12.73
C LYS A 175 8.26 10.78 -13.22
N ALA A 176 8.48 10.56 -14.52
CA ALA A 176 9.81 10.64 -15.13
C ALA A 176 10.42 12.05 -14.98
N ASN A 177 9.62 13.09 -15.20
CA ASN A 177 10.05 14.48 -14.98
C ASN A 177 10.38 14.77 -13.51
N GLU A 178 9.58 14.28 -12.56
CA GLU A 178 9.86 14.41 -11.13
C GLU A 178 11.18 13.72 -10.76
N MET A 179 11.40 12.50 -11.25
CA MET A 179 12.64 11.75 -11.01
C MET A 179 13.86 12.44 -11.62
N TRP A 180 13.73 12.99 -12.83
CA TRP A 180 14.80 13.74 -13.48
C TRP A 180 15.19 14.98 -12.68
N LYS A 181 14.20 15.78 -12.24
CA LYS A 181 14.42 16.94 -11.37
C LYS A 181 15.10 16.54 -10.05
N TRP A 182 14.66 15.44 -9.44
CA TRP A 182 15.25 14.93 -8.21
C TRP A 182 16.72 14.51 -8.40
N MET A 183 17.02 13.80 -9.48
CA MET A 183 18.39 13.40 -9.82
C MET A 183 19.28 14.62 -10.06
N HIS A 184 18.80 15.61 -10.83
CA HIS A 184 19.52 16.84 -11.10
C HIS A 184 19.85 17.63 -9.81
N GLN A 185 18.89 17.74 -8.89
CA GLN A 185 19.10 18.36 -7.58
C GLN A 185 20.19 17.64 -6.77
N LEU A 186 20.18 16.30 -6.75
CA LEU A 186 21.20 15.52 -6.04
C LEU A 186 22.60 15.69 -6.65
N GLU A 187 22.70 15.82 -7.97
CA GLU A 187 23.97 16.10 -8.65
C GLU A 187 24.50 17.49 -8.33
N ALA A 188 23.63 18.50 -8.32
CA ALA A 188 24.00 19.86 -7.94
C ALA A 188 24.52 19.91 -6.48
N GLU A 189 23.82 19.27 -5.54
CA GLU A 189 24.27 19.17 -4.13
C GLU A 189 25.62 18.45 -4.01
N LYS A 190 25.82 17.36 -4.77
CA LYS A 190 27.08 16.62 -4.79
C LYS A 190 28.22 17.52 -5.30
N PHE A 191 27.99 18.28 -6.36
CA PHE A 191 28.98 19.19 -6.93
C PHE A 191 29.42 20.24 -5.91
N GLU A 192 28.46 20.90 -5.26
CA GLU A 192 28.73 21.88 -4.20
C GLU A 192 29.53 21.29 -3.03
N LEU A 193 29.19 20.06 -2.61
CA LEU A 193 29.92 19.36 -1.55
C LEU A 193 31.35 19.00 -1.98
N GLN A 194 31.56 18.61 -3.24
CA GLN A 194 32.90 18.34 -3.78
C GLN A 194 33.77 19.60 -3.79
N TYR A 195 33.20 20.74 -4.22
CA TYR A 195 33.89 22.02 -4.21
C TYR A 195 34.26 22.45 -2.78
N LYS A 196 33.31 22.37 -1.84
CA LYS A 196 33.56 22.63 -0.41
C LYS A 196 34.65 21.74 0.16
N PHE A 197 34.63 20.44 -0.15
CA PHE A 197 35.64 19.49 0.31
C PHE A 197 37.04 19.85 -0.20
N ALA A 198 37.17 20.24 -1.48
CA ALA A 198 38.45 20.68 -2.05
C ALA A 198 38.98 21.93 -1.33
N ARG A 199 38.12 22.92 -1.06
CA ARG A 199 38.48 24.14 -0.31
C ARG A 199 38.93 23.82 1.11
N GLN A 200 38.17 22.99 1.83
CA GLN A 200 38.50 22.57 3.20
C GLN A 200 39.82 21.81 3.26
N LYS A 201 40.13 20.97 2.26
CA LYS A 201 41.40 20.27 2.18
C LYS A 201 42.58 21.25 2.07
N TYR A 202 42.44 22.31 1.28
CA TYR A 202 43.44 23.36 1.19
C TYR A 202 43.59 24.13 2.51
N GLU A 203 42.48 24.56 3.11
CA GLU A 203 42.46 25.26 4.40
C GLU A 203 43.15 24.44 5.50
N ILE A 204 42.87 23.12 5.58
CA ILE A 204 43.52 22.21 6.54
C ILE A 204 45.04 22.17 6.34
N ASN A 205 45.52 22.12 5.09
CA ASN A 205 46.96 22.11 4.82
C ASN A 205 47.62 23.42 5.27
N VAL A 206 47.00 24.56 4.99
CA VAL A 206 47.50 25.87 5.44
C VAL A 206 47.52 25.94 6.97
N LEU A 207 46.46 25.48 7.64
CA LEU A 207 46.39 25.46 9.10
C LEU A 207 47.47 24.56 9.72
N ARG A 208 47.74 23.39 9.12
CA ARG A 208 48.83 22.51 9.57
C ARG A 208 50.20 23.19 9.48
N ASN A 209 50.47 23.89 8.38
CA ASN A 209 51.71 24.64 8.22
C ASN A 209 51.83 25.75 9.26
N ARG A 210 50.77 26.57 9.43
CA ARG A 210 50.73 27.63 10.45
C ARG A 210 51.00 27.10 11.86
N VAL A 211 50.37 25.98 12.24
CA VAL A 211 50.63 25.35 13.54
C VAL A 211 52.09 24.92 13.66
N SER A 212 52.66 24.29 12.62
CA SER A 212 54.06 23.88 12.63
C SER A 212 55.01 25.06 12.74
N ASP A 213 54.74 26.16 12.06
CA ASP A 213 55.58 27.36 12.09
C ASP A 213 55.56 28.03 13.46
N HIS A 214 54.38 28.12 14.11
CA HIS A 214 54.25 28.64 15.47
C HIS A 214 54.87 27.73 16.55
N GLN A 215 55.02 26.43 16.29
CA GLN A 215 55.68 25.48 17.20
C GLN A 215 57.20 25.45 17.07
N LYS A 216 57.76 26.03 16.00
CA LYS A 216 59.21 26.11 15.76
C LYS A 216 59.87 27.34 16.40
N THR A 217 59.06 28.29 16.88
CA THR A 217 59.46 29.33 17.83
C THR A 217 59.48 28.79 19.25
#